data_AF-A0A954JPH0-F1
#
_entry.id   AF-A0A954JPH0-F1
#
_cell.length_a   1.000
_cell.length_b   1.000
_cell.length_c   1.000
_cell.angle_alpha   90.00
_cell.angle_beta   90.00
_cell.angle_gamma   90.00
#
_symmetry.space_group_name_H-M   'P 1'
#
loop_
_entity.id
_entity.type
_entity.pdbx_description
1 polymer ?
#
loop_
_entity_poly.entity_id
_entity_poly.type
_entity_poly.pdbx_seq_one_letter_code
_entity_poly.pdbx_strand_id
1 'polypeptide(L)'
;TGAVSQTVRAEGGYLGPGPFVDERDDNNFYGTLITSTGELIIGELDHVWAGGGGGGGGDAAQVTAAGFPRIPFQTGGDEKGSGGGGGAGGISVLAIGEIIIEDGGRIVADGGYGGGGENVIFFDRVGGGGGGGAGGHIVLSSATFIDVRGISTNAGDGYRDANNGHFGRPLSALGGQGGAGRENKGGANETGGTTWRCDCIDLARLNVDGVFVTNNPGVVGAADDVPPLQGQSACFRNGGMSDWLDPEGPNLGTGGDGSPGIIQMHVDDPAANLRFAGGTNWTNADLTKSCAPTPIGWNGVGNPTDDFVAFFGRVSVAQSEWIPLGLARVEPGSPDDQVTFFFDGTDTGTGLVERNLGGVGPLANPLPDIIADADLNPAASGIAPFVDPGGLGIAMDGSGLPNAYRANPNLLKNFSIVLTDALESVEFLVQDVDMRASGLTFLYVGGGDNLIDDFINTASGTVSASLRPNFFRVSSQGIVNNYAPNTGIRIRFDATMLGPDGLPDESVSFSSTNGAQPTADITDLNGQNWDLFRFQVEFDLNTSGGGVNPLAPRPALEFLRVPFTF
;
A
#
# COMPACT_ATOMS: atom_id res chain seq x y z
N THR A 1 -16.88 10.30 -42.11
CA THR A 1 -17.03 9.91 -43.54
C THR A 1 -18.49 9.71 -43.95
N GLY A 2 -19.38 9.20 -43.09
CA GLY A 2 -20.79 8.95 -43.43
C GLY A 2 -21.61 10.15 -43.93
N ALA A 3 -21.50 11.33 -43.29
CA ALA A 3 -22.24 12.52 -43.72
C ALA A 3 -21.92 13.00 -45.15
N VAL A 4 -20.70 12.72 -45.63
CA VAL A 4 -20.24 13.11 -46.98
C VAL A 4 -20.49 11.98 -47.99
N SER A 5 -20.34 10.73 -47.57
CA SER A 5 -20.53 9.56 -48.45
C SER A 5 -21.98 9.20 -48.69
N GLN A 6 -22.91 9.65 -47.84
CA GLN A 6 -24.36 9.37 -47.90
C GLN A 6 -24.73 7.88 -47.78
N THR A 7 -23.76 7.00 -47.61
CA THR A 7 -23.95 5.55 -47.52
C THR A 7 -24.18 5.06 -46.09
N VAL A 8 -23.73 5.82 -45.10
CA VAL A 8 -23.89 5.55 -43.66
C VAL A 8 -24.01 6.87 -42.89
N ARG A 9 -24.55 6.84 -41.67
CA ARG A 9 -24.66 8.04 -40.80
C ARG A 9 -23.26 8.46 -40.32
N ALA A 10 -23.12 9.68 -39.81
CA ALA A 10 -21.85 10.08 -39.16
C ALA A 10 -21.62 9.20 -37.91
N GLU A 11 -20.44 8.61 -37.79
CA GLU A 11 -20.03 7.84 -36.62
C GLU A 11 -19.65 8.80 -35.48
N GLY A 12 -19.86 8.34 -34.24
CA GLY A 12 -19.37 9.05 -33.04
C GLY A 12 -17.85 9.16 -33.01
N GLY A 13 -17.33 10.04 -32.15
CA GLY A 13 -15.89 10.16 -31.94
C GLY A 13 -15.28 8.88 -31.34
N TYR A 14 -13.97 8.72 -31.49
CA TYR A 14 -13.21 7.65 -30.83
C TYR A 14 -13.28 7.78 -29.30
N LEU A 15 -13.13 6.65 -28.60
CA LEU A 15 -12.91 6.63 -27.16
C LEU A 15 -11.69 7.50 -26.82
N GLY A 16 -11.79 8.31 -25.77
CA GLY A 16 -10.64 9.06 -25.24
C GLY A 16 -9.59 8.11 -24.66
N PRO A 17 -8.30 8.51 -24.64
CA PRO A 17 -7.27 7.74 -23.95
C PRO A 17 -7.57 7.65 -22.46
N GLY A 18 -7.35 6.48 -21.87
CA GLY A 18 -7.43 6.27 -20.42
C GLY A 18 -6.20 6.83 -19.69
N PRO A 19 -6.24 6.89 -18.35
CA PRO A 19 -5.09 7.30 -17.54
C PRO A 19 -4.00 6.23 -17.43
N PHE A 20 -4.31 4.99 -17.82
CA PHE A 20 -3.38 3.86 -17.84
C PHE A 20 -2.60 3.84 -19.15
N VAL A 21 -1.29 3.64 -19.07
CA VAL A 21 -0.32 3.84 -20.16
C VAL A 21 0.31 2.52 -20.61
N ASP A 22 0.29 1.49 -19.76
CA ASP A 22 0.78 0.15 -20.09
C ASP A 22 -0.36 -0.84 -20.43
N GLU A 23 0.00 -2.08 -20.81
CA GLU A 23 -0.94 -3.16 -21.12
C GLU A 23 -1.23 -4.05 -19.90
N ARG A 24 -0.72 -3.68 -18.72
CA ARG A 24 -0.82 -4.52 -17.53
C ARG A 24 -2.07 -4.11 -16.75
N ASP A 25 -3.05 -5.01 -16.74
CA ASP A 25 -4.31 -4.71 -16.06
C ASP A 25 -4.24 -4.86 -14.53
N ASP A 26 -3.18 -5.52 -14.02
CA ASP A 26 -3.01 -5.82 -12.60
C ASP A 26 -2.53 -4.63 -11.74
N ASN A 27 -2.12 -3.51 -12.35
CA ASN A 27 -1.64 -2.30 -11.67
C ASN A 27 -2.44 -1.03 -11.98
N ASN A 28 -3.68 -1.19 -12.45
CA ASN A 28 -4.60 -0.11 -12.76
C ASN A 28 -5.18 0.58 -11.49
N PHE A 29 -4.32 1.09 -10.62
CA PHE A 29 -4.70 1.72 -9.34
C PHE A 29 -3.65 2.74 -8.84
N TYR A 30 -3.98 3.49 -7.78
CA TYR A 30 -3.05 4.41 -7.09
C TYR A 30 -2.44 3.75 -5.85
N GLY A 31 -1.12 3.89 -5.65
CA GLY A 31 -0.42 3.39 -4.46
C GLY A 31 0.20 2.00 -4.62
N THR A 32 0.20 1.21 -3.55
CA THR A 32 0.86 -0.11 -3.51
C THR A 32 -0.10 -1.15 -2.96
N LEU A 33 -0.17 -2.29 -3.64
CA LEU A 33 -0.99 -3.45 -3.30
C LEU A 33 -0.07 -4.62 -2.94
N ILE A 34 -0.39 -5.34 -1.88
CA ILE A 34 0.18 -6.65 -1.56
C ILE A 34 -0.90 -7.68 -1.88
N THR A 35 -0.66 -8.56 -2.83
CA THR A 35 -1.64 -9.59 -3.17
C THR A 35 -1.81 -10.58 -2.01
N SER A 36 -2.91 -11.33 -2.03
CA SER A 36 -3.13 -12.46 -1.14
C SER A 36 -2.03 -13.54 -1.18
N THR A 37 -1.20 -13.56 -2.24
CA THR A 37 -0.02 -14.45 -2.37
C THR A 37 1.27 -13.81 -1.85
N GLY A 38 1.22 -12.57 -1.37
CA GLY A 38 2.36 -11.80 -0.86
C GLY A 38 3.15 -11.02 -1.93
N GLU A 39 2.66 -10.96 -3.17
CA GLU A 39 3.30 -10.21 -4.24
C GLU A 39 3.06 -8.71 -4.07
N LEU A 40 4.12 -7.91 -4.19
CA LEU A 40 4.03 -6.45 -4.11
C LEU A 40 3.87 -5.85 -5.51
N ILE A 41 2.72 -5.21 -5.77
CA ILE A 41 2.39 -4.53 -7.02
C ILE A 41 2.32 -3.02 -6.77
N ILE A 42 3.13 -2.27 -7.51
CA ILE A 42 3.06 -0.80 -7.55
C ILE A 42 2.06 -0.39 -8.63
N GLY A 43 1.08 0.43 -8.22
CA GLY A 43 0.07 0.98 -9.11
C GLY A 43 0.66 1.99 -10.08
N GLU A 44 0.08 2.07 -11.28
CA GLU A 44 0.51 3.00 -12.33
C GLU A 44 0.10 4.45 -12.03
N LEU A 45 -1.05 4.64 -11.36
CA LEU A 45 -1.53 5.99 -11.08
C LEU A 45 -0.60 6.64 -10.04
N ASP A 46 -0.24 7.90 -10.28
CA ASP A 46 0.61 8.73 -9.43
C ASP A 46 -0.20 9.69 -8.52
N HIS A 47 -1.50 9.81 -8.77
CA HIS A 47 -2.44 10.59 -7.97
C HIS A 47 -3.88 10.09 -8.12
N VAL A 48 -4.82 10.70 -7.39
CA VAL A 48 -6.25 10.43 -7.54
C VAL A 48 -6.79 11.10 -8.80
N TRP A 49 -7.35 10.29 -9.71
CA TRP A 49 -7.88 10.75 -10.99
C TRP A 49 -9.39 11.04 -10.93
N ALA A 50 -9.83 12.06 -11.67
CA ALA A 50 -11.25 12.31 -11.89
C ALA A 50 -11.77 11.46 -13.06
N GLY A 51 -13.08 11.18 -13.06
CA GLY A 51 -13.76 10.52 -14.17
C GLY A 51 -13.79 11.40 -15.42
N GLY A 52 -13.72 10.77 -16.59
CA GLY A 52 -13.87 11.43 -17.88
C GLY A 52 -15.31 11.88 -18.16
N GLY A 53 -15.48 12.97 -18.90
CA GLY A 53 -16.80 13.39 -19.39
C GLY A 53 -17.32 12.47 -20.50
N GLY A 54 -18.64 12.33 -20.57
CA GLY A 54 -19.32 11.61 -21.64
C GLY A 54 -19.28 12.36 -22.96
N GLY A 55 -19.30 11.63 -24.07
CA GLY A 55 -19.36 12.22 -25.41
C GLY A 55 -20.69 12.93 -25.69
N GLY A 56 -20.67 14.00 -26.48
CA GLY A 56 -21.91 14.62 -26.96
C GLY A 56 -22.69 13.70 -27.90
N GLY A 57 -24.02 13.86 -27.93
CA GLY A 57 -24.87 13.22 -28.91
C GLY A 57 -24.59 13.76 -30.30
N GLY A 58 -24.70 12.90 -31.32
CA GLY A 58 -24.49 13.32 -32.70
C GLY A 58 -25.65 14.16 -33.24
N ASP A 59 -25.32 15.24 -33.94
CA ASP A 59 -26.27 15.95 -34.81
C ASP A 59 -26.62 15.07 -36.02
N ALA A 60 -27.87 15.11 -36.44
CA ALA A 60 -28.33 14.51 -37.68
C ALA A 60 -28.88 15.58 -38.62
N ALA A 61 -28.60 15.44 -39.91
CA ALA A 61 -29.17 16.30 -40.93
C ALA A 61 -29.67 15.43 -42.09
N GLN A 62 -30.91 15.68 -42.49
CA GLN A 62 -31.55 15.02 -43.60
C GLN A 62 -30.92 15.49 -44.91
N VAL A 63 -30.21 14.58 -45.57
CA VAL A 63 -29.70 14.79 -46.92
C VAL A 63 -30.85 14.57 -47.90
N THR A 64 -31.11 15.56 -48.75
CA THR A 64 -32.13 15.47 -49.82
C THR A 64 -31.46 15.43 -51.18
N ALA A 65 -32.23 15.17 -52.26
CA ALA A 65 -31.74 15.26 -53.64
C ALA A 65 -31.14 16.63 -54.01
N ALA A 66 -31.38 17.67 -53.19
CA ALA A 66 -30.82 19.02 -53.36
C ALA A 66 -29.40 19.18 -52.77
N GLY A 67 -28.84 18.15 -52.11
CA GLY A 67 -27.47 18.16 -51.58
C GLY A 67 -27.37 18.39 -50.06
N PHE A 68 -26.14 18.32 -49.55
CA PHE A 68 -25.76 18.60 -48.16
C PHE A 68 -24.80 19.81 -48.11
N PRO A 69 -24.95 20.73 -47.14
CA PRO A 69 -26.05 20.83 -46.17
C PRO A 69 -27.35 21.32 -46.83
N ARG A 70 -28.51 21.00 -46.24
CA ARG A 70 -29.81 21.46 -46.72
C ARG A 70 -29.96 22.96 -46.44
N ILE A 71 -30.22 23.76 -47.47
CA ILE A 71 -30.43 25.21 -47.35
C ILE A 71 -31.83 25.58 -47.90
N PRO A 72 -32.71 26.23 -47.11
CA PRO A 72 -32.53 26.61 -45.69
C PRO A 72 -32.63 25.40 -44.74
N PHE A 73 -32.06 25.54 -43.54
CA PHE A 73 -32.23 24.58 -42.45
C PHE A 73 -33.72 24.44 -42.10
N GLN A 74 -34.17 23.20 -41.87
CA GLN A 74 -35.55 22.90 -41.47
C GLN A 74 -35.55 21.99 -40.25
N THR A 75 -36.42 22.28 -39.29
CA THR A 75 -36.53 21.58 -38.00
C THR A 75 -36.90 20.10 -38.13
N GLY A 76 -37.57 19.70 -39.22
CA GLY A 76 -37.97 18.30 -39.46
C GLY A 76 -36.89 17.39 -40.07
N GLY A 77 -35.61 17.79 -39.99
CA GLY A 77 -34.49 17.04 -40.55
C GLY A 77 -33.15 17.72 -40.34
N ASP A 78 -33.00 18.48 -39.25
CA ASP A 78 -31.74 19.04 -38.76
C ASP A 78 -31.76 18.88 -37.24
N GLU A 79 -31.66 17.62 -36.80
CA GLU A 79 -31.76 17.24 -35.40
C GLU A 79 -30.46 17.51 -34.64
N LYS A 80 -30.55 18.17 -33.48
CA LYS A 80 -29.40 18.42 -32.62
C LYS A 80 -29.20 17.31 -31.60
N GLY A 81 -27.95 16.86 -31.50
CA GLY A 81 -27.50 16.02 -30.41
C GLY A 81 -27.47 16.80 -29.09
N SER A 82 -27.33 16.06 -28.00
CA SER A 82 -27.30 16.63 -26.65
C SER A 82 -25.89 16.69 -26.07
N GLY A 83 -25.74 17.37 -24.93
CA GLY A 83 -24.49 17.33 -24.16
C GLY A 83 -24.28 15.96 -23.51
N GLY A 84 -23.01 15.54 -23.41
CA GLY A 84 -22.63 14.40 -22.58
C GLY A 84 -22.66 14.73 -21.09
N GLY A 85 -22.71 13.69 -20.26
CA GLY A 85 -22.66 13.81 -18.82
C GLY A 85 -21.27 14.24 -18.32
N GLY A 86 -21.21 15.02 -17.25
CA GLY A 86 -19.94 15.37 -16.61
C GLY A 86 -19.29 14.15 -15.96
N GLY A 87 -17.97 14.02 -16.03
CA GLY A 87 -17.25 13.00 -15.26
C GLY A 87 -17.27 13.33 -13.77
N ALA A 88 -17.19 12.29 -12.92
CA ALA A 88 -17.16 12.50 -11.48
C ALA A 88 -15.79 13.01 -10.98
N GLY A 89 -15.76 13.57 -9.78
CA GLY A 89 -14.52 14.00 -9.15
C GLY A 89 -13.71 12.85 -8.52
N GLY A 90 -12.44 13.12 -8.22
CA GLY A 90 -11.63 12.30 -7.32
C GLY A 90 -11.79 12.73 -5.87
N ILE A 91 -11.91 11.78 -4.95
CA ILE A 91 -12.01 12.00 -3.50
C ILE A 91 -10.89 11.22 -2.82
N SER A 92 -10.06 11.91 -2.04
CA SER A 92 -9.07 11.28 -1.16
C SER A 92 -9.34 11.69 0.28
N VAL A 93 -9.56 10.70 1.15
CA VAL A 93 -9.71 10.90 2.60
C VAL A 93 -8.53 10.23 3.28
N LEU A 94 -7.67 11.05 3.88
CA LEU A 94 -6.49 10.61 4.62
C LEU A 94 -6.72 10.90 6.11
N ALA A 95 -6.88 9.86 6.93
CA ALA A 95 -7.13 9.99 8.36
C ALA A 95 -6.07 9.26 9.19
N ILE A 96 -5.37 10.00 10.05
CA ILE A 96 -4.47 9.41 11.07
C ILE A 96 -5.27 8.57 12.08
N GLY A 97 -6.52 8.96 12.32
CA GLY A 97 -7.47 8.18 13.12
C GLY A 97 -8.44 7.40 12.23
N GLU A 98 -9.58 7.04 12.81
CA GLU A 98 -10.60 6.22 12.14
C GLU A 98 -11.36 6.98 11.04
N ILE A 99 -11.78 6.23 10.01
CA ILE A 99 -12.79 6.67 9.04
C ILE A 99 -14.06 5.87 9.33
N ILE A 100 -15.10 6.52 9.85
CA ILE A 100 -16.38 5.88 10.13
C ILE A 100 -17.45 6.47 9.21
N ILE A 101 -18.07 5.60 8.41
CA ILE A 101 -19.25 5.91 7.61
C ILE A 101 -20.46 5.27 8.30
N GLU A 102 -21.12 6.07 9.13
CA GLU A 102 -22.31 5.67 9.89
C GLU A 102 -23.51 5.37 8.97
N ASP A 103 -24.59 4.82 9.55
CA ASP A 103 -25.85 4.65 8.82
C ASP A 103 -26.37 5.99 8.26
N GLY A 104 -26.76 5.99 7.00
CA GLY A 104 -27.10 7.19 6.23
C GLY A 104 -25.91 8.03 5.72
N GLY A 105 -24.68 7.77 6.18
CA GLY A 105 -23.46 8.40 5.69
C GLY A 105 -23.12 7.94 4.26
N ARG A 106 -22.65 8.86 3.41
CA ARG A 106 -22.30 8.55 2.02
C ARG A 106 -21.10 9.33 1.50
N ILE A 107 -20.26 8.66 0.71
CA ILE A 107 -19.22 9.25 -0.15
C ILE A 107 -19.55 8.82 -1.58
N VAL A 108 -19.85 9.80 -2.43
CA VAL A 108 -20.31 9.57 -3.80
C VAL A 108 -19.45 10.35 -4.78
N ALA A 109 -18.90 9.62 -5.75
CA ALA A 109 -18.14 10.09 -6.89
C ALA A 109 -18.76 9.50 -8.17
N ASP A 110 -20.07 9.65 -8.33
CA ASP A 110 -20.80 9.16 -9.51
C ASP A 110 -20.68 10.13 -10.69
N GLY A 111 -20.56 9.58 -11.90
CA GLY A 111 -20.61 10.31 -13.15
C GLY A 111 -22.01 10.88 -13.43
N GLY A 112 -22.04 12.02 -14.11
CA GLY A 112 -23.26 12.68 -14.55
C GLY A 112 -23.91 11.97 -15.73
N TYR A 113 -25.22 12.06 -15.84
CA TYR A 113 -25.98 11.46 -16.93
C TYR A 113 -25.89 12.28 -18.21
N GLY A 114 -25.91 11.60 -19.35
CA GLY A 114 -25.99 12.22 -20.66
C GLY A 114 -27.36 12.85 -20.91
N GLY A 115 -27.39 13.93 -21.70
CA GLY A 115 -28.65 14.60 -22.07
C GLY A 115 -29.45 13.79 -23.09
N GLY A 116 -30.78 13.92 -23.06
CA GLY A 116 -31.63 13.44 -24.16
C GLY A 116 -31.49 14.32 -25.40
N GLY A 117 -31.54 13.73 -26.60
CA GLY A 117 -31.50 14.46 -27.87
C GLY A 117 -32.68 15.43 -28.06
N GLU A 118 -32.59 16.33 -29.04
CA GLU A 118 -33.64 17.33 -29.35
C GLU A 118 -35.03 16.67 -29.55
N ASN A 119 -36.08 17.37 -29.10
CA ASN A 119 -37.50 17.01 -29.28
C ASN A 119 -38.15 17.93 -30.34
N VAL A 120 -39.12 17.43 -31.13
CA VAL A 120 -39.85 18.25 -32.12
C VAL A 120 -41.23 18.68 -31.61
N ILE A 121 -42.05 17.76 -31.09
CA ILE A 121 -43.38 18.01 -30.49
C ILE A 121 -43.64 17.00 -29.35
N PHE A 122 -43.63 17.47 -28.10
CA PHE A 122 -43.72 16.65 -26.88
C PHE A 122 -42.46 15.77 -26.64
N PHE A 123 -42.64 14.50 -26.30
CA PHE A 123 -41.60 13.55 -25.87
C PHE A 123 -41.01 12.75 -27.05
N ASP A 124 -41.13 13.23 -28.29
CA ASP A 124 -40.62 12.56 -29.49
C ASP A 124 -39.18 13.00 -29.77
N ARG A 125 -38.22 12.37 -29.08
CA ARG A 125 -36.80 12.61 -29.36
C ARG A 125 -36.51 12.32 -30.82
N VAL A 126 -35.83 13.24 -31.48
CA VAL A 126 -35.35 13.10 -32.87
C VAL A 126 -33.82 13.20 -32.96
N GLY A 127 -33.18 13.90 -32.03
CA GLY A 127 -31.72 14.01 -31.92
C GLY A 127 -31.03 12.83 -31.24
N GLY A 128 -29.71 12.77 -31.34
CA GLY A 128 -28.88 11.77 -30.66
C GLY A 128 -28.74 12.06 -29.16
N GLY A 129 -28.84 11.03 -28.33
CA GLY A 129 -28.55 11.11 -26.90
C GLY A 129 -27.04 11.20 -26.63
N GLY A 130 -26.64 11.91 -25.58
CA GLY A 130 -25.24 12.12 -25.19
C GLY A 130 -24.77 11.02 -24.25
N GLY A 131 -23.50 10.65 -24.26
CA GLY A 131 -22.96 9.63 -23.36
C GLY A 131 -22.96 10.07 -21.90
N GLY A 132 -23.02 9.12 -20.97
CA GLY A 132 -22.82 9.38 -19.55
C GLY A 132 -21.35 9.61 -19.21
N GLY A 133 -21.09 10.39 -18.16
CA GLY A 133 -19.74 10.59 -17.64
C GLY A 133 -19.26 9.39 -16.83
N ALA A 134 -17.95 9.14 -16.80
CA ALA A 134 -17.37 8.07 -16.01
C ALA A 134 -17.46 8.37 -14.49
N GLY A 135 -17.52 7.30 -13.70
CA GLY A 135 -17.36 7.35 -12.26
C GLY A 135 -15.98 7.86 -11.86
N GLY A 136 -15.89 8.36 -10.63
CA GLY A 136 -14.67 8.97 -10.10
C GLY A 136 -13.79 8.00 -9.34
N HIS A 137 -12.81 8.54 -8.63
CA HIS A 137 -11.89 7.73 -7.85
C HIS A 137 -12.05 8.08 -6.36
N ILE A 138 -12.42 7.11 -5.54
CA ILE A 138 -12.49 7.24 -4.08
C ILE A 138 -11.31 6.48 -3.46
N VAL A 139 -10.46 7.21 -2.73
CA VAL A 139 -9.36 6.67 -1.94
C VAL A 139 -9.61 6.97 -0.47
N LEU A 140 -9.76 5.93 0.33
CA LEU A 140 -9.82 6.03 1.79
C LEU A 140 -8.52 5.46 2.35
N SER A 141 -7.76 6.25 3.11
CA SER A 141 -6.56 5.76 3.79
C SER A 141 -6.61 6.11 5.26
N SER A 142 -6.42 5.09 6.10
CA SER A 142 -6.45 5.23 7.55
C SER A 142 -5.25 4.54 8.18
N ALA A 143 -4.64 5.22 9.16
CA ALA A 143 -3.58 4.63 10.00
C ALA A 143 -4.14 3.76 11.14
N THR A 144 -5.47 3.68 11.30
CA THR A 144 -6.11 2.81 12.28
C THR A 144 -7.08 1.84 11.62
N PHE A 145 -8.28 2.27 11.27
CA PHE A 145 -9.28 1.45 10.58
C PHE A 145 -10.27 2.29 9.78
N ILE A 146 -10.95 1.63 8.85
CA ILE A 146 -12.08 2.13 8.08
C ILE A 146 -13.29 1.25 8.42
N ASP A 147 -14.38 1.88 8.84
CA ASP A 147 -15.61 1.22 9.29
C ASP A 147 -16.81 1.76 8.50
N VAL A 148 -17.32 0.94 7.58
CA VAL A 148 -18.47 1.27 6.72
C VAL A 148 -19.70 0.56 7.26
N ARG A 149 -20.42 1.24 8.16
CA ARG A 149 -21.61 0.72 8.84
C ARG A 149 -22.90 0.97 8.05
N GLY A 150 -22.88 1.96 7.16
CA GLY A 150 -23.97 2.14 6.21
C GLY A 150 -24.13 0.90 5.35
N ILE A 151 -25.37 0.51 5.09
CA ILE A 151 -25.73 -0.45 4.04
C ILE A 151 -26.90 0.09 3.25
N SER A 152 -26.97 -0.28 1.99
CA SER A 152 -28.20 -0.18 1.25
C SER A 152 -29.14 -1.30 1.68
N THR A 153 -30.21 -0.97 2.42
CA THR A 153 -31.16 -1.95 3.00
C THR A 153 -31.99 -2.70 1.96
N ASN A 154 -32.04 -2.19 0.74
CA ASN A 154 -32.75 -2.80 -0.39
C ASN A 154 -31.78 -3.34 -1.46
N ALA A 155 -30.48 -3.31 -1.18
CA ALA A 155 -29.46 -3.98 -1.97
C ALA A 155 -29.58 -5.50 -1.84
N GLY A 156 -29.53 -6.22 -2.95
CA GLY A 156 -29.31 -7.66 -2.91
C GLY A 156 -27.83 -8.00 -2.85
N ASP A 157 -27.54 -9.23 -2.46
CA ASP A 157 -26.19 -9.79 -2.48
C ASP A 157 -25.68 -9.89 -3.92
N GLY A 158 -24.40 -9.64 -4.16
CA GLY A 158 -23.83 -9.73 -5.50
C GLY A 158 -24.49 -8.81 -6.53
N TYR A 159 -24.99 -7.64 -6.11
CA TYR A 159 -25.80 -6.71 -6.92
C TYR A 159 -27.16 -7.25 -7.41
N ARG A 160 -27.70 -8.31 -6.76
CA ARG A 160 -29.03 -8.88 -7.06
C ARG A 160 -30.17 -8.06 -6.43
N ASP A 161 -30.26 -6.77 -6.75
CA ASP A 161 -31.20 -5.85 -6.09
C ASP A 161 -32.67 -6.26 -6.33
N ALA A 162 -33.40 -6.50 -5.22
CA ALA A 162 -34.65 -7.27 -5.21
C ALA A 162 -35.88 -6.55 -5.83
N ASN A 163 -35.75 -5.35 -6.40
CA ASN A 163 -36.89 -4.53 -6.83
C ASN A 163 -36.53 -3.53 -7.95
N ASN A 164 -36.37 -3.98 -9.20
CA ASN A 164 -36.28 -3.13 -10.41
C ASN A 164 -35.41 -1.85 -10.29
N GLY A 165 -34.41 -1.83 -9.39
CA GLY A 165 -33.67 -0.62 -9.12
C GLY A 165 -32.46 -0.80 -8.23
N HIS A 166 -31.41 -0.07 -8.58
CA HIS A 166 -30.13 -0.02 -7.90
C HIS A 166 -30.18 1.03 -6.80
N PHE A 167 -30.17 0.58 -5.56
CA PHE A 167 -30.23 1.49 -4.42
C PHE A 167 -28.86 2.11 -4.14
N GLY A 168 -28.82 3.40 -3.80
CA GLY A 168 -27.55 4.08 -3.54
C GLY A 168 -26.78 3.43 -2.39
N ARG A 169 -25.50 3.15 -2.61
CA ARG A 169 -24.59 2.59 -1.62
C ARG A 169 -23.90 3.71 -0.81
N PRO A 170 -23.44 3.42 0.42
CA PRO A 170 -22.61 4.34 1.20
C PRO A 170 -21.38 4.82 0.43
N LEU A 171 -20.72 3.93 -0.30
CA LEU A 171 -19.60 4.25 -1.18
C LEU A 171 -20.04 4.01 -2.62
N SER A 172 -20.00 5.05 -3.45
CA SER A 172 -20.44 4.96 -4.84
C SER A 172 -19.51 5.74 -5.76
N ALA A 173 -18.98 5.08 -6.79
CA ALA A 173 -18.19 5.68 -7.86
C ALA A 173 -18.68 5.15 -9.21
N LEU A 174 -19.99 5.25 -9.45
CA LEU A 174 -20.63 4.69 -10.63
C LEU A 174 -20.50 5.61 -11.83
N GLY A 175 -20.54 5.05 -13.03
CA GLY A 175 -20.76 5.81 -14.25
C GLY A 175 -22.15 6.45 -14.27
N GLY A 176 -22.26 7.50 -15.06
CA GLY A 176 -23.53 8.07 -15.46
C GLY A 176 -24.14 7.26 -16.59
N GLN A 177 -25.46 7.17 -16.64
CA GLN A 177 -26.15 6.62 -17.81
C GLN A 177 -26.04 7.52 -19.03
N GLY A 178 -25.96 6.91 -20.20
CA GLY A 178 -26.15 7.57 -21.49
C GLY A 178 -27.53 8.19 -21.57
N GLY A 179 -27.66 9.29 -22.30
CA GLY A 179 -28.91 9.96 -22.56
C GLY A 179 -29.72 9.26 -23.62
N ALA A 180 -31.03 9.36 -23.50
CA ALA A 180 -31.94 8.74 -24.44
C ALA A 180 -31.87 9.38 -25.82
N GLY A 181 -31.86 8.51 -26.83
CA GLY A 181 -31.83 8.88 -28.23
C GLY A 181 -33.21 9.08 -28.84
N ARG A 182 -33.23 9.15 -30.17
CA ARG A 182 -34.44 9.18 -30.98
C ARG A 182 -35.47 8.15 -30.53
N GLU A 183 -36.76 8.53 -30.51
CA GLU A 183 -37.90 7.70 -30.08
C GLU A 183 -37.83 7.25 -28.60
N ASN A 184 -37.07 7.96 -27.77
CA ASN A 184 -36.81 7.60 -26.37
C ASN A 184 -36.15 6.22 -26.21
N LYS A 185 -35.28 5.85 -27.16
CA LYS A 185 -34.48 4.63 -27.08
C LYS A 185 -33.33 4.82 -26.09
N GLY A 186 -33.16 3.84 -25.20
CA GLY A 186 -32.06 3.76 -24.22
C GLY A 186 -32.01 4.90 -23.19
N GLY A 187 -31.20 4.72 -22.14
CA GLY A 187 -30.62 5.81 -21.37
C GLY A 187 -31.53 6.65 -20.44
N ALA A 188 -30.91 7.62 -19.77
CA ALA A 188 -31.52 8.65 -18.96
C ALA A 188 -32.49 9.51 -19.79
N ASN A 189 -33.68 9.75 -19.26
CA ASN A 189 -34.73 10.53 -19.91
C ASN A 189 -34.97 11.86 -19.14
N GLU A 190 -36.04 12.58 -19.47
CA GLU A 190 -36.40 13.88 -18.89
C GLU A 190 -36.66 13.83 -17.38
N THR A 191 -36.92 12.62 -16.86
CA THR A 191 -37.11 12.35 -15.43
C THR A 191 -35.82 11.91 -14.73
N GLY A 192 -34.69 11.87 -15.46
CA GLY A 192 -33.37 11.51 -14.96
C GLY A 192 -32.93 10.10 -15.38
N GLY A 193 -31.89 9.61 -14.72
CA GLY A 193 -31.39 8.24 -14.91
C GLY A 193 -32.45 7.20 -14.53
N THR A 194 -32.48 6.12 -15.30
CA THR A 194 -33.22 4.90 -14.96
C THR A 194 -32.67 4.28 -13.68
N THR A 195 -33.46 3.42 -13.06
CA THR A 195 -33.09 2.81 -11.78
C THR A 195 -31.99 1.75 -11.90
N TRP A 196 -31.64 1.26 -13.10
CA TRP A 196 -30.62 0.23 -13.31
C TRP A 196 -29.34 0.78 -13.94
N ARG A 197 -28.17 0.41 -13.41
CA ARG A 197 -26.84 0.85 -13.83
C ARG A 197 -25.97 -0.38 -14.11
N CYS A 198 -25.75 -0.75 -15.37
CA CYS A 198 -24.96 -1.95 -15.71
C CYS A 198 -23.48 -1.82 -15.36
N ASP A 199 -23.01 -0.57 -15.26
CA ASP A 199 -21.70 -0.14 -14.79
C ASP A 199 -21.46 -0.41 -13.28
N CYS A 200 -22.46 -0.89 -12.53
CA CYS A 200 -22.26 -1.27 -11.12
C CYS A 200 -21.74 -2.69 -10.90
N ILE A 201 -21.73 -3.54 -11.94
CA ILE A 201 -21.38 -4.96 -11.84
C ILE A 201 -19.96 -5.17 -12.36
N ASP A 202 -19.10 -5.74 -11.51
CA ASP A 202 -17.77 -6.20 -11.91
C ASP A 202 -17.87 -7.25 -13.04
N LEU A 203 -17.15 -7.02 -14.14
CA LEU A 203 -17.15 -7.88 -15.32
C LEU A 203 -16.70 -9.31 -15.00
N ALA A 204 -15.80 -9.49 -14.03
CA ALA A 204 -15.38 -10.81 -13.57
C ALA A 204 -16.53 -11.59 -12.91
N ARG A 205 -17.52 -10.88 -12.35
CA ARG A 205 -18.72 -11.49 -11.72
C ARG A 205 -19.85 -11.77 -12.68
N LEU A 206 -19.81 -11.19 -13.87
CA LEU A 206 -20.64 -11.63 -14.99
C LEU A 206 -20.18 -12.98 -15.55
N ASN A 207 -18.96 -13.44 -15.21
CA ASN A 207 -18.31 -14.57 -15.86
C ASN A 207 -17.51 -15.47 -14.91
N VAL A 208 -17.99 -15.73 -13.70
CA VAL A 208 -17.38 -16.76 -12.84
C VAL A 208 -17.80 -18.14 -13.41
N ASP A 209 -16.81 -18.90 -13.87
CA ASP A 209 -16.84 -20.32 -14.31
C ASP A 209 -17.22 -20.67 -15.75
N GLY A 210 -17.36 -19.73 -16.70
CA GLY A 210 -17.79 -20.08 -18.08
C GLY A 210 -19.14 -20.81 -18.13
N VAL A 211 -19.85 -20.75 -17.00
CA VAL A 211 -21.13 -21.32 -16.66
C VAL A 211 -21.81 -20.18 -15.94
N PHE A 212 -22.79 -19.54 -16.57
CA PHE A 212 -23.77 -18.76 -15.81
C PHE A 212 -24.22 -19.65 -14.66
N VAL A 213 -23.90 -19.28 -13.41
CA VAL A 213 -24.10 -20.10 -12.21
C VAL A 213 -25.59 -20.40 -12.10
N THR A 214 -26.04 -21.51 -12.69
CA THR A 214 -27.46 -21.85 -12.75
C THR A 214 -27.91 -22.69 -11.57
N ASN A 215 -27.02 -23.07 -10.65
CA ASN A 215 -27.38 -24.06 -9.64
C ASN A 215 -26.69 -23.82 -8.30
N ASN A 216 -27.38 -23.15 -7.39
CA ASN A 216 -27.29 -23.50 -5.97
C ASN A 216 -28.25 -24.70 -5.74
N PRO A 217 -27.76 -25.89 -5.35
CA PRO A 217 -28.59 -27.09 -5.19
C PRO A 217 -29.42 -26.99 -3.91
N GLY A 218 -30.52 -26.26 -3.95
CA GLY A 218 -31.44 -26.15 -2.81
C GLY A 218 -32.71 -25.35 -3.05
N VAL A 219 -32.76 -24.51 -4.10
CA VAL A 219 -33.94 -23.68 -4.41
C VAL A 219 -34.46 -24.09 -5.78
N VAL A 220 -35.29 -25.15 -5.81
CA VAL A 220 -36.01 -25.54 -7.03
C VAL A 220 -37.14 -24.52 -7.25
N GLY A 221 -36.88 -23.52 -8.10
CA GLY A 221 -37.95 -22.69 -8.68
C GLY A 221 -37.70 -21.18 -8.85
N ALA A 222 -36.55 -20.63 -8.49
CA ALA A 222 -36.25 -19.21 -8.74
C ALA A 222 -35.28 -19.07 -9.93
N ALA A 223 -35.72 -18.40 -10.98
CA ALA A 223 -34.97 -18.17 -12.22
C ALA A 223 -34.15 -16.86 -12.16
N ASP A 224 -33.39 -16.66 -11.08
CA ASP A 224 -32.84 -15.34 -10.73
C ASP A 224 -31.32 -15.20 -10.93
N ASP A 225 -30.66 -16.15 -11.58
CA ASP A 225 -29.19 -16.16 -11.73
C ASP A 225 -28.71 -15.92 -13.19
N VAL A 226 -29.36 -14.99 -13.88
CA VAL A 226 -28.86 -14.40 -15.14
C VAL A 226 -29.02 -12.87 -14.99
N PRO A 227 -28.02 -12.02 -15.36
CA PRO A 227 -28.31 -10.61 -15.65
C PRO A 227 -29.53 -10.60 -16.58
N PRO A 228 -30.61 -9.88 -16.29
CA PRO A 228 -31.95 -10.29 -16.69
C PRO A 228 -32.09 -10.61 -18.20
N LEU A 229 -32.00 -11.90 -18.53
CA LEU A 229 -32.38 -12.52 -19.81
C LEU A 229 -33.36 -13.62 -19.38
N GLN A 230 -34.68 -13.46 -19.45
CA GLN A 230 -35.47 -13.10 -20.63
C GLN A 230 -36.74 -12.39 -20.16
N GLY A 231 -36.82 -11.07 -20.34
CA GLY A 231 -38.03 -10.31 -20.01
C GLY A 231 -37.76 -8.88 -19.54
N GLN A 232 -36.56 -8.61 -19.02
CA GLN A 232 -36.20 -7.32 -18.45
C GLN A 232 -34.82 -6.84 -18.94
N SER A 233 -34.65 -6.70 -20.26
CA SER A 233 -33.54 -5.93 -20.88
C SER A 233 -33.70 -4.42 -20.58
N ALA A 234 -33.81 -4.05 -19.31
CA ALA A 234 -34.26 -2.75 -18.85
C ALA A 234 -33.21 -1.65 -18.98
N CYS A 235 -31.93 -1.98 -19.21
CA CYS A 235 -30.91 -0.97 -19.52
C CYS A 235 -31.23 -0.20 -20.82
N PHE A 236 -32.00 -0.81 -21.73
CA PHE A 236 -32.34 -0.22 -23.03
C PHE A 236 -33.82 -0.32 -23.45
N ARG A 237 -34.68 -1.00 -22.68
CA ARG A 237 -36.10 -1.14 -23.02
C ARG A 237 -36.94 0.05 -22.58
N ASN A 238 -37.42 0.79 -23.56
CA ASN A 238 -38.73 1.42 -23.46
C ASN A 238 -39.78 0.51 -24.10
N GLY A 239 -40.89 0.27 -23.40
CA GLY A 239 -41.90 -0.71 -23.79
C GLY A 239 -42.56 -0.39 -25.13
N GLY A 240 -42.37 -1.25 -26.14
CA GLY A 240 -43.13 -1.17 -27.38
C GLY A 240 -42.52 -1.80 -28.64
N MET A 241 -41.27 -2.27 -28.64
CA MET A 241 -40.62 -2.76 -29.86
C MET A 241 -40.49 -4.29 -29.86
N SER A 242 -41.13 -4.95 -30.83
CA SER A 242 -41.29 -6.40 -30.94
C SER A 242 -40.19 -7.11 -31.74
N ASP A 243 -39.18 -6.39 -32.23
CA ASP A 243 -38.17 -6.96 -33.11
C ASP A 243 -36.82 -7.01 -32.37
N TRP A 244 -36.44 -8.24 -32.05
CA TRP A 244 -35.48 -8.64 -31.02
C TRP A 244 -34.12 -9.04 -31.60
N LEU A 245 -33.42 -8.11 -32.22
CA LEU A 245 -32.02 -8.34 -32.58
C LEU A 245 -31.26 -7.03 -32.40
N ASP A 246 -30.82 -6.75 -31.17
CA ASP A 246 -29.59 -5.98 -31.00
C ASP A 246 -28.55 -6.87 -30.30
N PRO A 247 -27.40 -7.12 -30.94
CA PRO A 247 -26.27 -7.83 -30.36
C PRO A 247 -25.61 -6.97 -29.27
N GLU A 248 -24.69 -7.54 -28.50
CA GLU A 248 -23.71 -6.74 -27.76
C GLU A 248 -23.14 -5.63 -28.68
N GLY A 249 -23.46 -4.37 -28.39
CA GLY A 249 -23.13 -3.26 -29.28
C GLY A 249 -23.93 -1.97 -29.04
N PRO A 250 -23.50 -0.83 -29.61
CA PRO A 250 -24.12 0.48 -29.41
C PRO A 250 -25.53 0.53 -30.02
N ASN A 251 -26.53 0.86 -29.20
CA ASN A 251 -27.87 1.20 -29.67
C ASN A 251 -27.81 2.48 -30.53
N LEU A 252 -28.30 2.40 -31.77
CA LEU A 252 -28.18 3.50 -32.72
C LEU A 252 -28.95 4.75 -32.24
N GLY A 253 -28.19 5.83 -32.03
CA GLY A 253 -28.72 7.15 -31.66
C GLY A 253 -28.82 7.42 -30.16
N THR A 254 -28.42 6.48 -29.30
CA THR A 254 -28.39 6.65 -27.84
C THR A 254 -26.99 6.99 -27.36
N GLY A 255 -26.89 7.67 -26.22
CA GLY A 255 -25.61 7.79 -25.52
C GLY A 255 -25.18 6.45 -24.92
N GLY A 256 -23.88 6.20 -24.87
CA GLY A 256 -23.32 5.08 -24.08
C GLY A 256 -23.27 5.44 -22.59
N ASP A 257 -23.32 4.43 -21.73
CA ASP A 257 -23.11 4.60 -20.29
C ASP A 257 -21.63 4.90 -20.00
N GLY A 258 -21.38 5.71 -18.97
CA GLY A 258 -20.04 5.96 -18.46
C GLY A 258 -19.48 4.72 -17.77
N SER A 259 -18.16 4.55 -17.81
CA SER A 259 -17.51 3.46 -17.09
C SER A 259 -17.64 3.65 -15.57
N PRO A 260 -17.60 2.55 -14.78
CA PRO A 260 -17.37 2.68 -13.35
C PRO A 260 -16.05 3.39 -13.06
N GLY A 261 -16.03 4.02 -11.89
CA GLY A 261 -14.83 4.54 -11.26
C GLY A 261 -14.11 3.49 -10.42
N ILE A 262 -13.30 3.95 -9.48
CA ILE A 262 -12.47 3.09 -8.63
C ILE A 262 -12.70 3.43 -7.16
N ILE A 263 -12.77 2.41 -6.30
CA ILE A 263 -12.76 2.56 -4.84
C ILE A 263 -11.54 1.82 -4.29
N GLN A 264 -10.70 2.50 -3.52
CA GLN A 264 -9.53 1.94 -2.84
C GLN A 264 -9.59 2.21 -1.34
N MET A 265 -9.18 1.22 -0.54
CA MET A 265 -9.14 1.29 0.92
C MET A 265 -7.77 0.87 1.41
N HIS A 266 -6.98 1.83 1.89
CA HIS A 266 -5.61 1.63 2.33
C HIS A 266 -5.53 1.61 3.86
N VAL A 267 -5.17 0.45 4.43
CA VAL A 267 -4.99 0.25 5.88
C VAL A 267 -3.87 -0.77 6.14
N ASP A 268 -3.32 -0.79 7.35
CA ASP A 268 -2.18 -1.64 7.70
C ASP A 268 -2.53 -3.15 7.67
N ASP A 269 -3.69 -3.55 8.22
CA ASP A 269 -4.19 -4.94 8.22
C ASP A 269 -5.68 -4.95 7.83
N PRO A 270 -6.03 -5.18 6.55
CA PRO A 270 -7.41 -5.16 6.10
C PRO A 270 -8.35 -6.12 6.84
N ALA A 271 -7.85 -7.28 7.29
CA ALA A 271 -8.65 -8.25 8.03
C ALA A 271 -9.10 -7.72 9.41
N ALA A 272 -8.28 -6.90 10.07
CA ALA A 272 -8.59 -6.29 11.36
C ALA A 272 -9.14 -4.85 11.24
N ASN A 273 -8.75 -4.14 10.19
CA ASN A 273 -8.91 -2.69 10.04
C ASN A 273 -9.93 -2.28 8.98
N LEU A 274 -10.47 -3.19 8.18
CA LEU A 274 -11.65 -2.91 7.35
C LEU A 274 -12.87 -3.62 7.92
N ARG A 275 -13.86 -2.83 8.32
CA ARG A 275 -15.10 -3.30 8.95
C ARG A 275 -16.29 -2.87 8.14
N PHE A 276 -17.25 -3.78 8.00
CA PHE A 276 -18.50 -3.53 7.30
C PHE A 276 -19.69 -3.92 8.17
N ALA A 277 -20.85 -3.32 7.88
CA ALA A 277 -22.06 -3.56 8.63
C ALA A 277 -22.40 -5.06 8.71
N GLY A 278 -22.88 -5.50 9.88
CA GLY A 278 -23.08 -6.91 10.21
C GLY A 278 -21.95 -7.52 11.06
N GLY A 279 -20.89 -6.75 11.36
CA GLY A 279 -19.76 -7.20 12.17
C GLY A 279 -18.85 -8.19 11.44
N THR A 280 -18.99 -8.28 10.12
CA THR A 280 -18.14 -9.09 9.26
C THR A 280 -16.88 -8.31 8.90
N ASN A 281 -15.72 -8.93 9.13
CA ASN A 281 -14.44 -8.43 8.66
C ASN A 281 -14.37 -8.55 7.14
N TRP A 282 -13.49 -7.76 6.53
CA TRP A 282 -13.17 -7.71 5.10
C TRP A 282 -13.28 -9.04 4.32
N THR A 283 -12.76 -10.13 4.88
CA THR A 283 -12.72 -11.46 4.26
C THR A 283 -14.07 -12.17 4.16
N ASN A 284 -15.04 -11.83 5.04
CA ASN A 284 -16.33 -12.51 5.15
C ASN A 284 -17.53 -11.60 4.82
N ALA A 285 -17.27 -10.34 4.46
CA ALA A 285 -18.32 -9.38 4.18
C ALA A 285 -18.69 -9.38 2.69
N ASP A 286 -19.99 -9.41 2.37
CA ASP A 286 -20.47 -9.01 1.05
C ASP A 286 -20.47 -7.49 0.96
N LEU A 287 -19.49 -6.95 0.25
CA LEU A 287 -19.29 -5.51 0.10
C LEU A 287 -20.26 -4.86 -0.88
N THR A 288 -21.03 -5.63 -1.65
CA THR A 288 -21.93 -5.10 -2.69
C THR A 288 -23.11 -4.31 -2.12
N LYS A 289 -23.40 -4.44 -0.82
CA LYS A 289 -24.37 -3.60 -0.09
C LYS A 289 -23.80 -2.27 0.39
N SER A 290 -22.48 -2.15 0.45
CA SER A 290 -21.76 -1.00 1.00
C SER A 290 -21.04 -0.19 -0.07
N CYS A 291 -20.64 -0.83 -1.18
CA CYS A 291 -19.82 -0.24 -2.24
C CYS A 291 -20.41 -0.51 -3.64
N ALA A 292 -20.31 0.48 -4.53
CA ALA A 292 -20.57 0.33 -5.96
C ALA A 292 -19.64 1.25 -6.79
N PRO A 293 -18.65 0.73 -7.52
CA PRO A 293 -18.28 -0.68 -7.66
C PRO A 293 -17.68 -1.26 -6.37
N THR A 294 -17.31 -2.53 -6.38
CA THR A 294 -16.56 -3.12 -5.27
C THR A 294 -15.15 -2.53 -5.19
N PRO A 295 -14.56 -2.41 -4.00
CA PRO A 295 -13.21 -1.90 -3.90
C PRO A 295 -12.20 -2.82 -4.60
N ILE A 296 -11.13 -2.23 -5.15
CA ILE A 296 -10.00 -3.01 -5.66
C ILE A 296 -9.39 -3.84 -4.51
N GLY A 297 -8.98 -5.06 -4.81
CA GLY A 297 -8.43 -6.03 -3.86
C GLY A 297 -9.46 -6.91 -3.17
N TRP A 298 -10.77 -6.67 -3.40
CA TRP A 298 -11.80 -7.58 -2.91
C TRP A 298 -12.13 -8.69 -3.92
N ASN A 299 -11.77 -9.93 -3.58
CA ASN A 299 -11.91 -11.09 -4.47
C ASN A 299 -13.19 -11.92 -4.24
N GLY A 300 -14.11 -11.46 -3.39
CA GLY A 300 -15.37 -12.14 -3.08
C GLY A 300 -15.50 -12.62 -1.65
N VAL A 301 -16.71 -13.07 -1.29
CA VAL A 301 -17.02 -13.53 0.07
C VAL A 301 -16.24 -14.81 0.36
N GLY A 302 -15.45 -14.80 1.42
CA GLY A 302 -14.64 -15.94 1.86
C GLY A 302 -13.33 -16.13 1.08
N ASN A 303 -13.04 -15.26 0.10
CA ASN A 303 -11.80 -15.31 -0.64
C ASN A 303 -10.73 -14.43 0.02
N PRO A 304 -9.45 -14.83 -0.04
CA PRO A 304 -8.33 -13.97 0.33
C PRO A 304 -8.37 -12.67 -0.47
N THR A 305 -8.16 -11.57 0.22
CA THR A 305 -8.17 -10.23 -0.36
C THR A 305 -6.76 -9.74 -0.57
N ASP A 306 -6.62 -8.78 -1.47
CA ASP A 306 -5.37 -8.06 -1.67
C ASP A 306 -5.40 -6.77 -0.82
N ASP A 307 -4.23 -6.43 -0.29
CA ASP A 307 -4.08 -5.47 0.79
C ASP A 307 -3.38 -4.20 0.30
N PHE A 308 -4.10 -3.09 0.31
CA PHE A 308 -3.52 -1.80 -0.04
C PHE A 308 -2.72 -1.22 1.13
N VAL A 309 -1.45 -0.92 0.87
CA VAL A 309 -0.55 -0.30 1.85
C VAL A 309 -1.02 1.13 2.15
N ALA A 310 -1.17 1.43 3.43
CA ALA A 310 -1.47 2.78 3.91
C ALA A 310 -0.39 3.78 3.50
N PHE A 311 -0.78 4.97 2.99
CA PHE A 311 0.17 6.03 2.67
C PHE A 311 0.90 6.56 3.91
N PHE A 312 0.29 6.38 5.07
CA PHE A 312 0.82 6.68 6.38
C PHE A 312 0.17 5.69 7.36
N GLY A 313 0.97 5.12 8.25
CA GLY A 313 0.52 4.11 9.20
C GLY A 313 0.91 4.48 10.62
N ARG A 314 0.26 3.83 11.59
CA ARG A 314 0.82 3.76 12.95
C ARG A 314 2.09 2.94 12.92
N VAL A 315 2.05 1.85 12.17
CA VAL A 315 3.13 0.88 12.07
C VAL A 315 3.79 1.01 10.70
N SER A 316 5.10 0.97 10.67
CA SER A 316 5.88 0.86 9.44
C SER A 316 6.83 -0.32 9.59
N VAL A 317 6.78 -1.25 8.65
CA VAL A 317 7.64 -2.43 8.63
C VAL A 317 8.57 -2.34 7.44
N ALA A 318 9.87 -2.52 7.70
CA ALA A 318 10.88 -2.74 6.69
C ALA A 318 11.46 -4.14 6.89
N GLN A 319 11.58 -4.91 5.81
CA GLN A 319 12.21 -6.23 5.83
C GLN A 319 13.35 -6.24 4.81
N SER A 320 14.48 -6.83 5.18
CA SER A 320 15.57 -7.01 4.22
C SER A 320 15.23 -8.10 3.22
N GLU A 321 15.82 -8.01 2.03
CA GLU A 321 15.97 -9.20 1.18
C GLU A 321 16.75 -10.29 1.91
N TRP A 322 16.67 -11.52 1.39
CA TRP A 322 17.45 -12.63 1.89
C TRP A 322 18.95 -12.39 1.64
N ILE A 323 19.73 -12.39 2.72
CA ILE A 323 21.17 -12.16 2.69
C ILE A 323 21.89 -13.51 2.75
N PRO A 324 22.69 -13.88 1.73
CA PRO A 324 23.44 -15.13 1.74
C PRO A 324 24.55 -15.07 2.78
N LEU A 325 24.61 -16.10 3.64
CA LEU A 325 25.71 -16.29 4.60
C LEU A 325 26.99 -16.80 3.90
N GLY A 326 26.86 -17.23 2.65
CA GLY A 326 27.95 -17.69 1.79
C GLY A 326 28.42 -19.11 2.11
N LEU A 327 29.27 -19.65 1.23
CA LEU A 327 29.92 -20.95 1.43
C LEU A 327 31.07 -20.90 2.46
N ALA A 328 31.18 -19.82 3.23
CA ALA A 328 32.24 -19.62 4.22
C ALA A 328 32.17 -20.61 5.38
N ARG A 329 31.09 -21.41 5.48
CA ARG A 329 30.98 -22.56 6.38
C ARG A 329 31.81 -23.79 5.97
N VAL A 330 32.32 -23.84 4.74
CA VAL A 330 33.00 -25.03 4.21
C VAL A 330 34.51 -24.80 4.16
N GLU A 331 35.23 -25.28 5.17
CA GLU A 331 36.66 -25.51 5.00
C GLU A 331 36.88 -26.71 4.04
N PRO A 332 37.73 -26.59 3.00
CA PRO A 332 37.94 -27.68 2.04
C PRO A 332 38.43 -28.97 2.72
N GLY A 333 37.54 -29.97 2.84
CA GLY A 333 37.84 -31.27 3.45
C GLY A 333 37.44 -31.43 4.92
N SER A 334 36.81 -30.42 5.52
CA SER A 334 36.23 -30.45 6.88
C SER A 334 34.70 -30.49 6.82
N PRO A 335 34.01 -30.92 7.89
CA PRO A 335 32.56 -30.72 8.01
C PRO A 335 32.22 -29.21 8.04
N ASP A 336 30.97 -28.89 7.71
CA ASP A 336 30.45 -27.51 7.75
C ASP A 336 30.53 -26.94 9.17
N ASP A 337 31.16 -25.78 9.32
CA ASP A 337 31.17 -25.02 10.56
C ASP A 337 29.84 -24.28 10.74
N GLN A 338 29.27 -24.37 11.94
CA GLN A 338 27.97 -23.81 12.24
C GLN A 338 28.03 -22.29 12.38
N VAL A 339 27.20 -21.60 11.60
CA VAL A 339 27.04 -20.15 11.75
C VAL A 339 26.45 -19.84 13.11
N THR A 340 27.16 -19.00 13.88
CA THR A 340 26.70 -18.50 15.17
C THR A 340 26.46 -17.00 15.09
N PHE A 341 25.21 -16.59 15.26
CA PHE A 341 24.77 -15.21 15.36
C PHE A 341 24.84 -14.71 16.80
N PHE A 342 25.07 -13.41 16.95
CA PHE A 342 24.93 -12.71 18.21
C PHE A 342 24.46 -11.28 17.98
N PHE A 343 23.56 -10.82 18.82
CA PHE A 343 22.96 -9.49 18.75
C PHE A 343 22.45 -9.13 20.15
N ASP A 344 22.50 -7.86 20.51
CA ASP A 344 22.09 -7.38 21.83
C ASP A 344 21.47 -5.98 21.72
N GLY A 345 20.80 -5.53 22.78
CA GLY A 345 20.18 -4.20 22.89
C GLY A 345 18.68 -4.21 22.61
N THR A 346 18.11 -5.39 22.42
CA THR A 346 16.68 -5.64 22.27
C THR A 346 16.21 -6.66 23.31
N ASP A 347 14.99 -6.50 23.79
CA ASP A 347 14.32 -7.51 24.62
C ASP A 347 14.15 -8.81 23.80
N THR A 348 14.70 -9.92 24.29
CA THR A 348 14.74 -11.20 23.54
C THR A 348 13.36 -11.84 23.35
N GLY A 349 12.36 -11.47 24.16
CA GLY A 349 10.99 -11.99 24.02
C GLY A 349 10.14 -11.21 23.01
N THR A 350 10.40 -9.92 22.84
CA THR A 350 9.55 -9.01 22.06
C THR A 350 10.25 -8.36 20.88
N GLY A 351 11.58 -8.37 20.84
CA GLY A 351 12.44 -7.72 19.85
C GLY A 351 12.49 -6.20 20.01
N LEU A 352 11.85 -5.64 21.04
CA LEU A 352 11.81 -4.19 21.24
C LEU A 352 13.18 -3.69 21.67
N VAL A 353 13.65 -2.62 21.02
CA VAL A 353 14.83 -1.89 21.47
C VAL A 353 14.62 -1.45 22.91
N GLU A 354 15.57 -1.80 23.77
CA GLU A 354 15.49 -1.48 25.19
C GLU A 354 15.67 0.03 25.42
N ARG A 355 14.90 0.57 26.36
CA ARG A 355 15.03 1.97 26.80
C ARG A 355 15.76 2.05 28.12
N ASN A 356 16.52 3.12 28.31
CA ASN A 356 17.15 3.40 29.59
C ASN A 356 16.09 3.61 30.70
N LEU A 357 16.54 3.61 31.96
CA LEU A 357 15.69 3.77 33.15
C LEU A 357 14.55 2.73 33.23
N GLY A 358 14.81 1.49 32.85
CA GLY A 358 13.86 0.39 32.97
C GLY A 358 12.67 0.50 32.02
N GLY A 359 12.88 0.90 30.76
CA GLY A 359 11.84 0.88 29.74
C GLY A 359 11.07 2.19 29.53
N VAL A 360 11.35 3.25 30.29
CA VAL A 360 10.55 4.50 30.28
C VAL A 360 11.36 5.74 29.89
N GLY A 361 12.68 5.64 29.86
CA GLY A 361 13.52 6.78 29.57
C GLY A 361 13.54 7.17 28.08
N PRO A 362 14.00 8.39 27.79
CA PRO A 362 14.01 8.96 26.44
C PRO A 362 15.21 8.49 25.62
N LEU A 363 16.08 7.61 26.12
CA LEU A 363 17.25 7.13 25.39
C LEU A 363 17.18 5.60 25.22
N ALA A 364 17.81 5.10 24.16
CA ALA A 364 18.10 3.67 24.06
C ALA A 364 19.02 3.23 25.21
N ASN A 365 18.84 2.00 25.69
CA ASN A 365 19.69 1.42 26.72
C ASN A 365 21.09 1.16 26.13
N PRO A 366 22.16 1.75 26.69
CA PRO A 366 23.50 1.44 26.22
C PRO A 366 23.89 0.00 26.58
N LEU A 367 24.61 -0.67 25.68
CA LEU A 367 25.15 -2.00 25.93
C LEU A 367 26.31 -1.97 26.94
N PRO A 368 26.62 -3.12 27.58
CA PRO A 368 27.83 -3.25 28.39
C PRO A 368 29.09 -3.02 27.57
N ASP A 369 30.12 -2.45 28.21
CA ASP A 369 31.39 -2.17 27.55
C ASP A 369 32.12 -3.48 27.17
N ILE A 370 32.57 -3.59 25.91
CA ILE A 370 33.32 -4.74 25.39
C ILE A 370 34.81 -4.65 25.73
N ILE A 371 35.33 -3.43 25.90
CA ILE A 371 36.61 -3.16 26.57
C ILE A 371 36.25 -2.31 27.79
N ALA A 372 36.50 -2.87 28.97
CA ALA A 372 36.15 -2.26 30.24
C ALA A 372 36.88 -0.93 30.45
N ASP A 373 36.27 -0.10 31.31
CA ASP A 373 36.79 1.21 31.65
C ASP A 373 38.17 1.13 32.32
N ALA A 374 39.13 1.88 31.78
CA ALA A 374 40.51 1.91 32.25
C ALA A 374 41.06 3.33 32.20
N ASP A 375 41.89 3.69 33.19
CA ASP A 375 42.53 5.00 33.29
C ASP A 375 43.34 5.29 32.02
N LEU A 376 42.98 6.39 31.36
CA LEU A 376 43.68 6.88 30.19
C LEU A 376 45.06 7.37 30.60
N ASN A 377 46.09 6.90 29.90
CA ASN A 377 47.44 7.42 30.05
C ASN A 377 47.68 8.53 29.01
N PRO A 378 47.59 9.82 29.38
CA PRO A 378 47.73 10.92 28.41
C PRO A 378 49.17 11.07 27.89
N ALA A 379 50.17 10.47 28.54
CA ALA A 379 51.55 10.47 28.07
C ALA A 379 51.80 9.25 27.17
N ALA A 380 51.70 9.45 25.86
CA ALA A 380 51.79 8.44 24.79
C ALA A 380 53.05 7.54 24.81
N SER A 381 53.15 6.58 25.74
CA SER A 381 54.22 5.58 25.73
C SER A 381 53.75 4.21 26.23
N GLY A 382 53.19 3.42 25.31
CA GLY A 382 53.24 1.95 25.33
C GLY A 382 52.31 1.20 26.29
N ILE A 383 51.54 1.89 27.13
CA ILE A 383 50.55 1.27 28.04
C ILE A 383 49.17 1.81 27.65
N ALA A 384 48.31 0.93 27.14
CA ALA A 384 46.93 1.25 26.78
C ALA A 384 46.02 1.34 28.03
N PRO A 385 44.96 2.17 28.01
CA PRO A 385 44.57 3.05 26.91
C PRO A 385 45.37 4.37 26.85
N PHE A 386 45.69 4.86 25.64
CA PHE A 386 46.35 6.16 25.43
C PHE A 386 45.90 6.82 24.12
N VAL A 387 46.02 8.14 24.02
CA VAL A 387 45.66 8.90 22.81
C VAL A 387 46.81 8.93 21.81
N ASP A 388 46.49 8.71 20.54
CA ASP A 388 47.40 8.87 19.41
C ASP A 388 47.97 10.31 19.39
N PRO A 389 49.27 10.51 19.09
CA PRO A 389 49.84 11.85 18.87
C PRO A 389 49.05 12.80 17.96
N GLY A 390 48.20 12.27 17.06
CA GLY A 390 47.29 13.06 16.22
C GLY A 390 46.01 13.56 16.90
N GLY A 391 45.71 13.17 18.14
CA GLY A 391 44.54 13.60 18.92
C GLY A 391 43.19 13.08 18.41
N LEU A 392 43.19 12.27 17.34
CA LEU A 392 42.01 11.75 16.65
C LEU A 392 41.74 10.26 16.93
N GLY A 393 42.66 9.58 17.61
CA GLY A 393 42.53 8.16 17.89
C GLY A 393 42.90 7.80 19.31
N ILE A 394 42.34 6.70 19.78
CA ILE A 394 42.69 6.07 21.05
C ILE A 394 43.19 4.66 20.79
N ALA A 395 44.33 4.31 21.39
CA ALA A 395 44.85 2.96 21.39
C ALA A 395 44.33 2.25 22.64
N MET A 396 43.66 1.11 22.46
CA MET A 396 43.15 0.26 23.54
C MET A 396 43.75 -1.15 23.45
N ASP A 397 43.76 -1.89 24.56
CA ASP A 397 44.13 -3.30 24.57
C ASP A 397 42.99 -4.14 23.96
N GLY A 398 43.20 -4.60 22.72
CA GLY A 398 42.24 -5.43 22.00
C GLY A 398 42.34 -6.92 22.29
N SER A 399 43.24 -7.35 23.19
CA SER A 399 43.50 -8.77 23.44
C SER A 399 42.26 -9.51 23.98
N GLY A 400 41.39 -8.82 24.72
CA GLY A 400 40.13 -9.34 25.25
C GLY A 400 38.96 -9.35 24.26
N LEU A 401 39.12 -8.79 23.05
CA LEU A 401 38.04 -8.78 22.06
C LEU A 401 37.71 -10.19 21.56
N PRO A 402 36.42 -10.51 21.32
CA PRO A 402 36.03 -11.72 20.62
C PRO A 402 36.75 -11.90 19.28
N ASN A 403 36.99 -13.16 18.90
CA ASN A 403 37.73 -13.50 17.67
C ASN A 403 37.18 -12.81 16.42
N ALA A 404 35.86 -12.66 16.30
CA ALA A 404 35.20 -12.00 15.18
C ALA A 404 35.76 -10.58 14.93
N TYR A 405 35.88 -9.78 15.98
CA TYR A 405 36.38 -8.41 15.89
C TYR A 405 37.89 -8.35 15.66
N ARG A 406 38.64 -9.34 16.14
CA ARG A 406 40.09 -9.44 15.89
C ARG A 406 40.41 -9.86 14.47
N ALA A 407 39.60 -10.76 13.90
CA ALA A 407 39.72 -11.21 12.51
C ALA A 407 39.31 -10.11 11.52
N ASN A 408 38.29 -9.32 11.88
CA ASN A 408 37.84 -8.19 11.07
C ASN A 408 37.61 -6.93 11.94
N PRO A 409 38.66 -6.11 12.15
CA PRO A 409 38.59 -4.90 12.98
C PRO A 409 37.59 -3.86 12.47
N ASN A 410 37.24 -3.87 11.17
CA ASN A 410 36.23 -2.98 10.63
C ASN A 410 34.85 -3.20 11.27
N LEU A 411 34.61 -4.37 11.89
CA LEU A 411 33.38 -4.64 12.65
C LEU A 411 33.26 -3.81 13.94
N LEU A 412 34.31 -3.08 14.34
CA LEU A 412 34.27 -2.13 15.46
C LEU A 412 33.88 -0.70 15.01
N LYS A 413 33.71 -0.45 13.70
CA LYS A 413 33.18 0.84 13.22
C LYS A 413 31.80 1.10 13.80
N ASN A 414 31.44 2.34 14.08
CA ASN A 414 30.23 2.74 14.78
C ASN A 414 30.09 2.23 16.23
N PHE A 415 31.12 1.62 16.82
CA PHE A 415 31.15 1.44 18.28
C PHE A 415 31.42 2.79 18.94
N SER A 416 31.14 2.88 20.23
CA SER A 416 31.29 4.11 20.98
C SER A 416 32.49 4.05 21.90
N ILE A 417 33.41 4.99 21.74
CA ILE A 417 34.42 5.29 22.74
C ILE A 417 33.75 6.19 23.76
N VAL A 418 33.73 5.76 25.02
CA VAL A 418 33.19 6.55 26.13
C VAL A 418 34.37 7.05 26.95
N LEU A 419 34.52 8.37 27.03
CA LEU A 419 35.48 9.00 27.93
C LEU A 419 34.72 9.54 29.13
N THR A 420 35.21 9.23 30.33
CA THR A 420 34.56 9.64 31.58
C THR A 420 35.58 10.30 32.50
N ASP A 421 35.18 11.38 33.15
CA ASP A 421 35.94 12.00 34.23
C ASP A 421 35.09 12.05 35.52
N ALA A 422 35.51 12.85 36.51
CA ALA A 422 34.78 12.95 37.77
C ALA A 422 33.41 13.67 37.67
N LEU A 423 33.12 14.37 36.57
CA LEU A 423 31.98 15.27 36.42
C LEU A 423 31.08 14.92 35.22
N GLU A 424 31.64 14.41 34.14
CA GLU A 424 30.94 14.17 32.89
C GLU A 424 31.45 12.94 32.12
N SER A 425 30.64 12.52 31.14
CA SER A 425 30.95 11.42 30.23
C SER A 425 30.58 11.85 28.81
N VAL A 426 31.49 11.63 27.87
CA VAL A 426 31.34 12.00 26.45
C VAL A 426 31.54 10.77 25.58
N GLU A 427 30.68 10.66 24.56
CA GLU A 427 30.65 9.53 23.64
C GLU A 427 31.15 9.95 22.25
N PHE A 428 32.10 9.19 21.70
CA PHE A 428 32.62 9.38 20.35
C PHE A 428 32.40 8.13 19.50
N LEU A 429 31.91 8.32 18.27
CA LEU A 429 31.66 7.23 17.35
C LEU A 429 32.96 6.84 16.61
N VAL A 430 33.33 5.57 16.67
CA VAL A 430 34.47 5.02 15.93
C VAL A 430 34.18 5.06 14.43
N GLN A 431 35.02 5.75 13.66
CA GLN A 431 34.92 5.85 12.21
C GLN A 431 35.89 4.92 11.49
N ASP A 432 37.07 4.69 12.08
CA ASP A 432 38.07 3.80 11.51
C ASP A 432 38.86 3.05 12.56
N VAL A 433 39.43 1.91 12.16
CA VAL A 433 40.08 0.96 13.09
C VAL A 433 41.32 0.35 12.46
N ASP A 434 42.43 0.40 13.20
CA ASP A 434 43.69 -0.24 12.85
C ASP A 434 44.14 -1.17 13.99
N MET A 435 44.16 -2.48 13.74
CA MET A 435 44.73 -3.44 14.69
C MET A 435 46.18 -3.75 14.32
N ARG A 436 47.08 -3.50 15.27
CA ARG A 436 48.51 -3.72 15.09
C ARG A 436 48.95 -5.05 15.68
N ALA A 437 50.06 -5.58 15.17
CA ALA A 437 50.66 -6.84 15.64
C ALA A 437 51.03 -6.85 17.15
N SER A 438 51.07 -5.68 17.79
CA SER A 438 51.27 -5.54 19.23
C SER A 438 50.04 -5.92 20.08
N GLY A 439 48.90 -6.27 19.47
CA GLY A 439 47.64 -6.52 20.16
C GLY A 439 46.86 -5.25 20.52
N LEU A 440 47.39 -4.08 20.11
CA LEU A 440 46.72 -2.79 20.28
C LEU A 440 45.72 -2.56 19.15
N THR A 441 44.54 -2.08 19.52
CA THR A 441 43.50 -1.63 18.60
C THR A 441 43.45 -0.11 18.64
N PHE A 442 43.80 0.52 17.52
CA PHE A 442 43.67 1.97 17.34
C PHE A 442 42.29 2.27 16.78
N LEU A 443 41.52 3.07 17.50
CA LEU A 443 40.17 3.48 17.17
C LEU A 443 40.18 4.97 16.85
N TYR A 444 39.80 5.35 15.64
CA TYR A 444 39.81 6.73 15.19
C TYR A 444 38.39 7.29 15.15
N VAL A 445 38.23 8.52 15.62
CA VAL A 445 36.96 9.26 15.58
C VAL A 445 36.96 10.22 14.38
N GLY A 446 35.76 10.54 13.88
CA GLY A 446 35.63 11.48 12.77
C GLY A 446 36.02 12.89 13.18
N GLY A 447 36.82 13.59 12.36
CA GLY A 447 37.23 14.98 12.60
C GLY A 447 36.06 15.95 12.49
N GLY A 448 35.36 16.17 13.60
CA GLY A 448 34.41 17.27 13.82
C GLY A 448 34.94 18.28 14.86
N ASP A 449 34.06 19.13 15.38
CA ASP A 449 34.41 20.21 16.32
C ASP A 449 34.81 19.71 17.74
N ASN A 450 34.65 18.42 18.03
CA ASN A 450 35.02 17.81 19.31
C ASN A 450 36.12 16.78 19.10
N LEU A 451 37.36 17.13 19.42
CA LEU A 451 38.47 16.18 19.44
C LEU A 451 38.49 15.41 20.77
N ILE A 452 39.04 14.19 20.76
CA ILE A 452 39.30 13.44 22.00
C ILE A 452 40.22 14.25 22.93
N ASP A 453 41.22 14.92 22.35
CA ASP A 453 42.14 15.80 23.09
C ASP A 453 41.44 16.98 23.77
N ASP A 454 40.37 17.53 23.20
CA ASP A 454 39.67 18.66 23.81
C ASP A 454 39.06 18.26 25.16
N PHE A 455 38.40 17.11 25.21
CA PHE A 455 37.84 16.56 26.44
C PHE A 455 38.93 16.32 27.49
N ILE A 456 40.06 15.71 27.10
CA ILE A 456 41.16 15.39 28.02
C ILE A 456 41.81 16.66 28.58
N ASN A 457 41.94 17.70 27.76
CA ASN A 457 42.52 18.97 28.18
C ASN A 457 41.61 19.76 29.12
N THR A 458 40.29 19.54 29.06
CA THR A 458 39.30 20.17 29.96
C THR A 458 38.88 19.28 31.13
N ALA A 459 39.29 18.02 31.14
CA ALA A 459 38.87 17.04 32.14
C ALA A 459 39.30 17.41 33.56
N SER A 460 38.42 17.08 34.49
CA SER A 460 38.53 17.32 35.92
C SER A 460 39.12 16.12 36.66
N GLY A 461 40.35 15.74 36.32
CA GLY A 461 41.09 14.68 37.01
C GLY A 461 41.51 13.54 36.09
N THR A 462 41.48 12.30 36.60
CA THR A 462 41.77 11.11 35.80
C THR A 462 40.62 10.87 34.84
N VAL A 463 40.94 10.78 33.55
CA VAL A 463 40.00 10.35 32.51
C VAL A 463 40.10 8.84 32.38
N SER A 464 38.98 8.15 32.34
CA SER A 464 38.88 6.75 31.99
C SER A 464 38.28 6.60 30.59
N ALA A 465 38.66 5.53 29.89
CA ALA A 465 38.17 5.24 28.56
C ALA A 465 37.66 3.79 28.47
N SER A 466 36.50 3.62 27.85
CA SER A 466 35.92 2.32 27.54
C SER A 466 35.43 2.23 26.10
N LEU A 467 35.25 1.01 25.61
CA LEU A 467 34.65 0.75 24.29
C LEU A 467 33.32 0.03 24.46
N ARG A 468 32.27 0.60 23.89
CA ARG A 468 30.91 0.05 23.92
C ARG A 468 30.46 -0.41 22.54
N PRO A 469 29.91 -1.63 22.42
CA PRO A 469 29.36 -2.11 21.15
C PRO A 469 28.06 -1.37 20.81
N ASN A 470 27.87 -1.11 19.52
CA ASN A 470 26.58 -0.67 18.97
C ASN A 470 26.22 -1.60 17.81
N PHE A 471 25.20 -2.43 17.99
CA PHE A 471 24.64 -3.23 16.90
C PHE A 471 23.64 -2.43 16.07
N PHE A 472 23.07 -1.37 16.63
CA PHE A 472 22.22 -0.45 15.92
C PHE A 472 22.34 0.92 16.57
N ARG A 473 21.76 1.93 15.91
CA ARG A 473 21.67 3.27 16.47
C ARG A 473 20.34 3.89 16.16
N VAL A 474 19.64 4.29 17.21
CA VAL A 474 18.36 4.98 17.09
C VAL A 474 18.58 6.48 17.08
N SER A 475 17.74 7.21 16.38
CA SER A 475 17.70 8.66 16.49
C SER A 475 16.27 9.17 16.38
N SER A 476 16.04 10.36 16.93
CA SER A 476 14.78 11.06 16.75
C SER A 476 15.00 12.55 16.70
N GLN A 477 14.44 13.21 15.68
CA GLN A 477 14.68 14.63 15.36
C GLN A 477 16.17 14.99 15.21
N GLY A 478 16.97 14.06 14.68
CA GLY A 478 18.41 14.24 14.52
C GLY A 478 19.20 14.14 15.82
N ILE A 479 18.55 13.86 16.95
CA ILE A 479 19.22 13.58 18.22
C ILE A 479 19.53 12.08 18.27
N VAL A 480 20.81 11.77 18.33
CA VAL A 480 21.35 10.42 18.46
C VAL A 480 20.93 9.77 19.78
N ASN A 481 20.71 8.45 19.75
CA ASN A 481 20.31 7.61 20.88
C ASN A 481 18.98 8.03 21.52
N ASN A 482 18.29 9.03 20.95
CA ASN A 482 17.00 9.51 21.42
C ASN A 482 15.88 8.58 20.93
N TYR A 483 15.07 8.15 21.88
CA TYR A 483 13.97 7.24 21.70
C TYR A 483 12.67 7.94 22.13
N ALA A 484 11.96 8.47 21.13
CA ALA A 484 10.74 9.24 21.34
C ALA A 484 9.73 8.53 22.28
N PRO A 485 9.02 9.25 23.15
CA PRO A 485 7.95 8.66 23.95
C PRO A 485 6.81 8.10 23.07
N ASN A 486 6.10 7.08 23.55
CA ASN A 486 4.98 6.43 22.85
C ASN A 486 5.35 5.81 21.48
N THR A 487 6.63 5.59 21.20
CA THR A 487 7.07 4.89 19.99
C THR A 487 7.71 3.54 20.32
N GLY A 488 7.80 2.67 19.34
CA GLY A 488 8.45 1.37 19.43
C GLY A 488 9.33 1.15 18.20
N ILE A 489 10.49 0.55 18.40
CA ILE A 489 11.34 0.00 17.36
C ILE A 489 11.52 -1.46 17.73
N ARG A 490 11.04 -2.36 16.90
CA ARG A 490 11.16 -3.81 17.07
C ARG A 490 12.05 -4.37 15.98
N ILE A 491 13.03 -5.17 16.35
CA ILE A 491 13.96 -5.85 15.43
C ILE A 491 13.75 -7.35 15.60
N ARG A 492 13.56 -8.05 14.48
CA ARG A 492 13.35 -9.50 14.45
C ARG A 492 14.19 -10.14 13.34
N PHE A 493 14.45 -11.43 13.47
CA PHE A 493 15.36 -12.17 12.61
C PHE A 493 14.69 -13.43 12.07
N ASP A 494 15.02 -13.78 10.84
CA ASP A 494 14.55 -15.00 10.20
C ASP A 494 15.69 -15.59 9.37
N ALA A 495 15.64 -16.90 9.15
CA ALA A 495 16.65 -17.61 8.39
C ALA A 495 16.01 -18.73 7.58
N THR A 496 16.63 -19.07 6.46
CA THR A 496 16.17 -20.19 5.64
C THR A 496 17.32 -20.89 4.91
N MET A 497 16.99 -22.01 4.27
CA MET A 497 17.87 -22.80 3.41
C MET A 497 17.58 -22.51 1.93
N LEU A 498 18.54 -22.82 1.07
CA LEU A 498 18.35 -22.77 -0.38
C LEU A 498 17.50 -23.96 -0.84
N GLY A 499 16.51 -23.66 -1.67
CA GLY A 499 15.71 -24.66 -2.37
C GLY A 499 16.49 -25.36 -3.48
N PRO A 500 15.90 -26.40 -4.11
CA PRO A 500 16.52 -27.11 -5.24
C PRO A 500 16.83 -26.24 -6.47
N ASP A 501 16.16 -25.09 -6.58
CA ASP A 501 16.33 -24.07 -7.61
C ASP A 501 17.40 -23.02 -7.28
N GLY A 502 18.00 -23.09 -6.07
CA GLY A 502 18.97 -22.11 -5.59
C GLY A 502 18.34 -20.79 -5.15
N LEU A 503 17.02 -20.73 -4.97
CA LEU A 503 16.31 -19.60 -4.38
C LEU A 503 16.04 -19.85 -2.89
N PRO A 504 15.73 -18.82 -2.09
CA PRO A 504 15.28 -19.00 -0.71
C PRO A 504 14.03 -19.90 -0.63
N ASP A 505 14.10 -20.98 0.15
CA ASP A 505 12.94 -21.83 0.38
C ASP A 505 12.19 -21.36 1.64
N GLU A 506 11.21 -20.48 1.48
CA GLU A 506 10.47 -19.94 2.64
C GLU A 506 9.65 -21.01 3.39
N SER A 507 9.37 -22.17 2.77
CA SER A 507 8.61 -23.25 3.41
C SER A 507 9.37 -23.90 4.56
N VAL A 508 10.70 -23.80 4.57
CA VAL A 508 11.59 -24.33 5.61
C VAL A 508 12.27 -23.22 6.43
N SER A 509 11.78 -21.99 6.34
CA SER A 509 12.29 -20.88 7.15
C SER A 509 12.08 -21.11 8.65
N PHE A 510 12.84 -20.39 9.47
CA PHE A 510 12.64 -20.42 10.92
C PHE A 510 11.22 -19.98 11.25
N SER A 511 10.73 -18.90 10.63
CA SER A 511 9.38 -18.41 10.87
C SER A 511 8.31 -19.43 10.43
N SER A 512 8.45 -20.12 9.30
CA SER A 512 7.46 -21.12 8.85
C SER A 512 7.38 -22.34 9.78
N THR A 513 8.49 -22.72 10.40
CA THR A 513 8.58 -23.90 11.28
C THR A 513 8.30 -23.58 12.76
N ASN A 514 8.46 -22.32 13.19
CA ASN A 514 8.31 -21.88 14.58
C ASN A 514 7.25 -20.79 14.76
N GLY A 515 6.00 -21.07 14.37
CA GLY A 515 4.85 -20.23 14.74
C GLY A 515 4.58 -19.03 13.83
N ALA A 516 5.04 -19.10 12.57
CA ALA A 516 4.76 -18.15 11.50
C ALA A 516 5.26 -16.71 11.76
N GLN A 517 6.28 -16.52 12.62
CA GLN A 517 6.85 -15.21 12.90
C GLN A 517 8.38 -15.28 13.01
N PRO A 518 9.11 -14.27 12.52
CA PRO A 518 10.54 -14.09 12.80
C PRO A 518 10.82 -14.02 14.31
N THR A 519 11.95 -14.57 14.77
CA THR A 519 12.33 -14.56 16.19
C THR A 519 12.80 -13.17 16.64
N ALA A 520 12.54 -12.85 17.90
CA ALA A 520 13.10 -11.69 18.59
C ALA A 520 14.51 -11.96 19.14
N ASP A 521 14.86 -13.23 19.40
CA ASP A 521 16.17 -13.64 19.88
C ASP A 521 16.95 -14.28 18.74
N ILE A 522 17.98 -13.59 18.24
CA ILE A 522 18.77 -14.13 17.14
C ILE A 522 19.48 -15.44 17.49
N THR A 523 19.70 -15.71 18.78
CA THR A 523 20.39 -16.92 19.22
C THR A 523 19.56 -18.18 19.01
N ASP A 524 18.24 -18.05 18.80
CA ASP A 524 17.38 -19.15 18.37
C ASP A 524 17.79 -19.71 17.00
N LEU A 525 18.40 -18.87 16.16
CA LEU A 525 18.90 -19.28 14.85
C LEU A 525 20.18 -20.14 14.97
N ASN A 526 20.85 -20.14 16.12
CA ASN A 526 22.07 -20.93 16.35
C ASN A 526 21.78 -22.43 16.61
N GLY A 527 20.53 -22.88 16.46
CA GLY A 527 20.18 -24.30 16.56
C GLY A 527 20.37 -25.11 15.27
N GLN A 528 20.60 -24.44 14.13
CA GLN A 528 20.66 -25.07 12.82
C GLN A 528 21.62 -24.32 11.88
N ASN A 529 22.09 -25.02 10.84
CA ASN A 529 22.83 -24.41 9.74
C ASN A 529 21.86 -23.77 8.73
N TRP A 530 22.00 -22.47 8.54
CA TRP A 530 21.22 -21.71 7.57
C TRP A 530 22.08 -21.32 6.36
N ASP A 531 21.45 -21.15 5.20
CA ASP A 531 22.11 -20.63 4.00
C ASP A 531 21.91 -19.11 3.87
N LEU A 532 20.76 -18.64 4.33
CA LEU A 532 20.25 -17.28 4.14
C LEU A 532 19.73 -16.75 5.47
N PHE A 533 19.93 -15.47 5.72
CA PHE A 533 19.31 -14.75 6.84
C PHE A 533 18.63 -13.48 6.36
N ARG A 534 17.65 -13.00 7.10
CA ARG A 534 17.05 -11.67 6.90
C ARG A 534 16.70 -11.06 8.24
N PHE A 535 16.50 -9.75 8.26
CA PHE A 535 16.00 -9.04 9.41
C PHE A 535 14.75 -8.23 9.05
N GLN A 536 13.93 -7.98 10.06
CA GLN A 536 12.73 -7.15 9.96
C GLN A 536 12.78 -6.09 11.06
N VAL A 537 12.56 -4.83 10.66
CA VAL A 537 12.46 -3.69 11.57
C VAL A 537 11.05 -3.13 11.49
N GLU A 538 10.40 -3.00 12.63
CA GLU A 538 9.08 -2.41 12.78
C GLU A 538 9.17 -1.13 13.61
N PHE A 539 8.62 -0.05 13.10
CA PHE A 539 8.43 1.21 13.80
C PHE A 539 6.96 1.34 14.17
N ASP A 540 6.65 1.48 15.45
CA ASP A 540 5.30 1.77 15.96
C ASP A 540 5.28 3.20 16.53
N LEU A 541 4.37 4.06 16.06
CA LEU A 541 4.23 5.43 16.53
C LEU A 541 3.22 5.60 17.68
N ASN A 542 2.60 4.51 18.13
CA ASN A 542 1.60 4.55 19.20
C ASN A 542 1.56 3.23 19.98
N THR A 543 2.61 2.99 20.76
CA THR A 543 2.75 1.80 21.60
C THR A 543 1.80 1.80 22.81
N SER A 544 1.33 2.97 23.26
CA SER A 544 0.38 3.10 24.39
C SER A 544 -1.10 3.02 24.00
N GLY A 545 -1.41 3.01 22.70
CA GLY A 545 -2.80 3.01 22.22
C GLY A 545 -3.51 4.37 22.29
N GLY A 546 -2.86 5.44 22.75
CA GLY A 546 -3.43 6.79 22.86
C GLY A 546 -3.66 7.56 21.55
N GLY A 547 -3.27 6.98 20.42
CA GLY A 547 -3.38 7.57 19.08
C GLY A 547 -2.03 8.08 18.56
N VAL A 548 -1.92 8.26 17.24
CA VAL A 548 -0.71 8.79 16.61
C VAL A 548 -0.77 10.32 16.62
N ASN A 549 0.24 10.97 17.22
CA ASN A 549 0.38 12.42 17.18
C ASN A 549 1.27 12.81 15.99
N PRO A 550 0.77 13.57 14.99
CA PRO A 550 1.55 13.94 13.81
C PRO A 550 2.75 14.84 14.10
N LEU A 551 2.74 15.53 15.24
CA LEU A 551 3.83 16.39 15.70
C LEU A 551 4.84 15.63 16.59
N ALA A 552 4.56 14.38 16.94
CA ALA A 552 5.50 13.60 17.73
C ALA A 552 6.80 13.35 16.94
N PRO A 553 7.96 13.40 17.61
CA PRO A 553 9.23 13.00 17.02
C PRO A 553 9.12 11.59 16.43
N ARG A 554 9.54 11.41 15.17
CA ARG A 554 9.57 10.09 14.52
C ARG A 554 10.85 9.37 14.93
N PRO A 555 10.79 8.08 15.30
CA PRO A 555 11.98 7.26 15.49
C PRO A 555 12.61 6.97 14.12
N ALA A 556 13.93 6.86 14.11
CA ALA A 556 14.72 6.42 12.99
C ALA A 556 15.76 5.41 13.45
N LEU A 557 16.17 4.53 12.54
CA LEU A 557 17.28 3.60 12.71
C LEU A 557 18.38 4.04 11.74
N GLU A 558 19.52 4.51 12.25
CA GLU A 558 20.62 5.01 11.41
C GLU A 558 21.39 3.86 10.77
N PHE A 559 21.60 2.78 11.51
CA PHE A 559 22.17 1.54 11.02
C PHE A 559 21.71 0.34 11.85
N LEU A 560 21.83 -0.83 11.24
CA LEU A 560 21.71 -2.13 11.88
C LEU A 560 22.88 -3.00 11.45
N ARG A 561 23.50 -3.69 12.40
CA ARG A 561 24.59 -4.64 12.20
C ARG A 561 24.28 -5.92 12.96
N VAL A 562 24.31 -7.01 12.21
CA VAL A 562 24.13 -8.36 12.73
C VAL A 562 25.42 -9.12 12.48
N PRO A 563 26.30 -9.25 13.48
CA PRO A 563 27.51 -10.04 13.34
C PRO A 563 27.22 -11.54 13.46
N PHE A 564 28.07 -12.33 12.81
CA PHE A 564 28.06 -13.78 12.90
C PHE A 564 29.49 -14.34 12.81
N THR A 565 29.69 -15.55 13.29
CA THR A 565 30.95 -16.31 13.22
C THR A 565 30.72 -17.69 12.64
N PHE A 566 31.81 -18.32 12.19
CA PHE A 566 31.89 -19.73 11.81
C PHE A 566 32.69 -20.47 12.88
#